data_AF-A0A0C2GHX7-F1
#
_entry.id   AF-A0A0C2GHX7-F1
#
_cell.length_a   1.000
_cell.length_b   1.000
_cell.length_c   1.000
_cell.angle_alpha   90.00
_cell.angle_beta   90.00
_cell.angle_gamma   90.00
#
_symmetry.space_group_name_H-M   'P 1'
#
loop_
_entity.id
_entity.type
_entity.pdbx_description
1 polymer ?
#
loop_
_entity_poly.entity_id
_entity_poly.type
_entity_poly.pdbx_seq_one_letter_code
_entity_poly.pdbx_strand_id
1 'polypeptide(L)'
;MDQQGDCSEAGFDVAKHMDDCIEQGPSGMRFLFKKVDSSILEPVNGYSCFLVDCCLYRCLEESQKTSQITQSVILCSVTIKRIMVIIQNHSYPLSMECQQRVTDYVFRCWDMPMEVVCYEAVDIFGMLMANHSLKCTNCKARIGCEWSDSIAKQLLEGKSSCRSRYKCLLLMLKSYSTYVKLIDQALIEDIYSHIGNATLSVVLSDIISFDLEEFPDRWGDHINNILTCLASESNNVRSAIKVRLAAWLLLSEHPQRTHALSQNDLDLIRAFILTNMTEQSPAVRQKILAGLRKVYCRRFFLILSSTGLNMQILARMAETSEQVLKGKDEDVERVKLYNDFISFILSLAFDSLSSGANFSRRMMALSIIQCMLVEDSLKANGKSWFSYFMSAFFRFLFYQRIP
;
A
#
# COMPACT_ATOMS: atom_id res chain seq x y z
N MET A 1 -50.24 32.75 20.82
CA MET A 1 -50.73 31.43 21.26
C MET A 1 -49.91 30.41 20.52
N ASP A 2 -48.81 30.03 21.14
CA ASP A 2 -47.90 28.99 20.72
C ASP A 2 -48.61 27.65 20.74
N GLN A 3 -48.58 26.93 19.62
CA GLN A 3 -48.78 25.48 19.63
C GLN A 3 -47.41 24.84 19.44
N GLN A 4 -46.75 24.56 20.56
CA GLN A 4 -45.73 23.52 20.66
C GLN A 4 -46.40 22.18 20.32
N GLY A 5 -46.22 21.74 19.07
CA GLY A 5 -46.42 20.35 18.69
C GLY A 5 -45.27 19.53 19.26
N ASP A 6 -45.54 18.89 20.38
CA ASP A 6 -44.69 17.90 21.04
C ASP A 6 -44.45 16.73 20.08
N CYS A 7 -43.30 16.73 19.41
CA CYS A 7 -42.87 15.64 18.55
C CYS A 7 -42.18 14.61 19.45
N SER A 8 -42.98 13.87 20.22
CA SER A 8 -42.51 12.74 21.02
C SER A 8 -41.88 11.71 20.07
N GLU A 9 -40.56 11.56 20.15
CA GLU A 9 -39.83 10.47 19.51
C GLU A 9 -40.48 9.14 19.92
N ALA A 10 -41.08 8.42 18.97
CA ALA A 10 -41.57 7.08 19.21
C ALA A 10 -40.39 6.21 19.65
N GLY A 11 -40.34 5.85 20.94
CA GLY A 11 -39.28 5.06 21.53
C GLY A 11 -39.06 3.75 20.75
N PHE A 12 -37.80 3.39 20.56
CA PHE A 12 -37.41 2.12 19.94
C PHE A 12 -37.80 0.96 20.88
N ASP A 13 -38.85 0.22 20.53
CA ASP A 13 -39.32 -0.93 21.30
C ASP A 13 -38.57 -2.21 20.89
N VAL A 14 -37.54 -2.55 21.68
CA VAL A 14 -36.70 -3.75 21.46
C VAL A 14 -37.53 -5.03 21.54
N ALA A 15 -38.55 -5.10 22.40
CA ALA A 15 -39.34 -6.31 22.62
C ALA A 15 -40.16 -6.66 21.38
N LYS A 16 -40.74 -5.66 20.70
CA LYS A 16 -41.48 -5.86 19.45
C LYS A 16 -40.60 -6.40 18.31
N HIS A 17 -39.34 -5.98 18.25
CA HIS A 17 -38.40 -6.43 17.22
C HIS A 17 -37.78 -7.80 17.49
N MET A 18 -37.85 -8.28 18.74
CA MET A 18 -37.29 -9.56 19.13
C MET A 18 -38.00 -10.74 18.45
N ASP A 19 -39.34 -10.74 18.45
CA ASP A 19 -40.13 -11.81 17.85
C ASP A 19 -39.86 -11.91 16.34
N ASP A 20 -39.83 -10.76 15.65
CA ASP A 20 -39.47 -10.69 14.23
C ASP A 20 -38.07 -11.26 13.94
N CYS A 21 -37.08 -11.00 14.82
CA CYS A 21 -35.73 -11.55 14.69
C CYS A 21 -35.68 -13.06 14.87
N ILE A 22 -36.46 -13.59 15.81
CA ILE A 22 -36.49 -15.03 16.12
C ILE A 22 -37.19 -15.80 15.00
N GLU A 23 -38.31 -15.29 14.49
CA GLU A 23 -39.13 -15.97 13.49
C GLU A 23 -38.57 -15.82 12.06
N GLN A 24 -38.09 -14.63 11.70
CA GLN A 24 -37.72 -14.29 10.32
C GLN A 24 -36.21 -14.19 10.11
N GLY A 25 -35.41 -14.37 11.17
CA GLY A 25 -33.95 -14.28 11.12
C GLY A 25 -33.47 -12.93 10.56
N PRO A 26 -32.44 -12.92 9.69
CA PRO A 26 -31.92 -11.69 9.08
C PRO A 26 -32.98 -10.83 8.36
N SER A 27 -34.06 -11.43 7.85
CA SER A 27 -35.13 -10.70 7.16
C SER A 27 -35.96 -9.84 8.11
N GLY A 28 -36.08 -10.24 9.38
CA GLY A 28 -36.75 -9.47 10.44
C GLY A 28 -35.91 -8.30 10.96
N MET A 29 -34.61 -8.27 10.65
CA MET A 29 -33.66 -7.29 11.19
C MET A 29 -33.57 -5.98 10.40
N ARG A 30 -34.57 -5.68 9.56
CA ARG A 30 -34.58 -4.47 8.70
C ARG A 30 -34.50 -3.16 9.48
N PHE A 31 -34.92 -3.15 10.75
CA PHE A 31 -34.84 -1.98 11.61
C PHE A 31 -33.38 -1.53 11.86
N LEU A 32 -32.40 -2.45 11.81
CA LEU A 32 -30.98 -2.13 11.99
C LEU A 32 -30.45 -1.17 10.93
N PHE A 33 -31.08 -1.09 9.76
CA PHE A 33 -30.71 -0.20 8.67
C PHE A 33 -31.24 1.23 8.82
N LYS A 34 -32.01 1.50 9.89
CA LYS A 34 -32.43 2.85 10.29
C LYS A 34 -31.48 3.39 11.37
N LYS A 35 -31.76 4.59 11.89
CA LYS A 35 -31.10 5.10 13.10
C LYS A 35 -31.56 4.22 14.27
N VAL A 36 -30.61 3.60 14.95
CA VAL A 36 -30.85 2.71 16.09
C VAL A 36 -30.33 3.42 17.34
N ASP A 37 -31.08 3.34 18.43
CA ASP A 37 -30.70 3.89 19.73
C ASP A 37 -29.75 2.94 20.49
N SER A 38 -28.99 3.47 21.46
CA SER A 38 -28.12 2.67 22.34
C SER A 38 -28.87 1.60 23.14
N SER A 39 -30.19 1.73 23.34
CA SER A 39 -31.02 0.75 24.04
C SER A 39 -30.94 -0.66 23.45
N ILE A 40 -30.57 -0.81 22.18
CA ILE A 40 -30.36 -2.12 21.55
C ILE A 40 -29.19 -2.93 22.16
N LEU A 41 -28.30 -2.25 22.86
CA LEU A 41 -27.15 -2.84 23.53
C LEU A 41 -27.46 -3.26 24.97
N GLU A 42 -28.62 -2.85 25.49
CA GLU A 42 -29.04 -3.14 26.86
C GLU A 42 -29.58 -4.58 27.01
N PRO A 43 -29.57 -5.14 28.23
CA PRO A 43 -30.14 -6.45 28.49
C PRO A 43 -31.67 -6.46 28.28
N VAL A 44 -32.18 -7.43 27.52
CA VAL A 44 -33.61 -7.59 27.24
C VAL A 44 -33.98 -9.08 27.21
N ASN A 45 -35.07 -9.46 27.90
CA ASN A 45 -35.68 -10.81 27.84
C ASN A 45 -34.68 -11.98 27.99
N GLY A 46 -33.69 -11.85 28.88
CA GLY A 46 -32.69 -12.89 29.15
C GLY A 46 -31.43 -12.83 28.28
N TYR A 47 -31.39 -11.93 27.29
CA TYR A 47 -30.17 -11.58 26.58
C TYR A 47 -29.38 -10.53 27.35
N SER A 48 -28.06 -10.69 27.44
CA SER A 48 -27.17 -9.69 28.07
C SER A 48 -26.97 -8.47 27.17
N CYS A 49 -27.06 -8.68 25.86
CA CYS A 49 -27.07 -7.65 24.84
C CYS A 49 -27.91 -8.14 23.66
N PHE A 50 -29.08 -7.53 23.42
CA PHE A 50 -29.98 -7.98 22.37
C PHE A 50 -29.32 -8.00 20.99
N LEU A 51 -28.57 -6.95 20.64
CA LEU A 51 -27.87 -6.87 19.35
C LEU A 51 -26.89 -8.03 19.11
N VAL A 52 -26.14 -8.43 20.14
CA VAL A 52 -25.09 -9.46 20.02
C VAL A 52 -25.68 -10.86 20.20
N ASP A 53 -26.34 -11.08 21.34
CA ASP A 53 -26.75 -12.42 21.77
C ASP A 53 -27.95 -12.93 20.97
N CYS A 54 -28.80 -12.01 20.46
CA CYS A 54 -29.91 -12.36 19.57
C CYS A 54 -29.52 -12.12 18.11
N CYS A 55 -29.35 -10.85 17.69
CA CYS A 55 -29.26 -10.55 16.26
C CYS A 55 -27.99 -11.10 15.59
N LEU A 56 -26.81 -10.84 16.16
CA LEU A 56 -25.54 -11.28 15.58
C LEU A 56 -25.43 -12.80 15.57
N TYR A 57 -25.73 -13.46 16.69
CA TYR A 57 -25.63 -14.92 16.80
C TYR A 57 -26.55 -15.61 15.80
N ARG A 58 -27.80 -15.15 15.67
CA ARG A 58 -28.73 -15.67 14.67
C ARG A 58 -28.22 -15.46 13.25
N CYS A 59 -27.69 -14.28 12.91
CA CYS A 59 -27.11 -14.05 11.59
C CYS A 59 -25.92 -14.99 11.30
N LEU A 60 -25.05 -15.21 12.29
CA LEU A 60 -23.90 -16.11 12.16
C LEU A 60 -24.35 -17.57 11.98
N GLU A 61 -25.37 -18.03 12.71
CA GLU A 61 -25.94 -19.37 12.57
C GLU A 61 -26.62 -19.59 11.22
N GLU A 62 -27.45 -18.64 10.78
CA GLU A 62 -28.12 -18.72 9.47
C GLU A 62 -27.13 -18.68 8.30
N SER A 63 -26.02 -17.96 8.44
CA SER A 63 -24.94 -17.95 7.44
C SER A 63 -24.30 -19.33 7.23
N GLN A 64 -24.31 -20.20 8.25
CA GLN A 64 -23.76 -21.55 8.14
C GLN A 64 -24.70 -22.50 7.40
N LYS A 65 -26.01 -22.30 7.52
CA LYS A 65 -27.05 -23.15 6.92
C LYS A 65 -27.26 -22.84 5.43
N THR A 66 -27.02 -21.61 5.02
CA THR A 66 -27.55 -21.08 3.75
C THR A 66 -26.59 -21.16 2.57
N SER A 67 -25.82 -22.24 2.43
CA SER A 67 -24.75 -22.36 1.42
C SER A 67 -25.22 -22.34 -0.06
N GLN A 68 -26.53 -22.33 -0.34
CA GLN A 68 -27.09 -22.48 -1.69
C GLN A 68 -27.93 -21.29 -2.20
N ILE A 69 -28.37 -20.34 -1.36
CA ILE A 69 -29.26 -19.25 -1.77
C ILE A 69 -28.53 -17.90 -1.73
N THR A 70 -28.14 -17.40 -2.91
CA THR A 70 -27.34 -16.18 -3.11
C THR A 70 -27.91 -14.96 -2.37
N GLN A 71 -29.22 -14.73 -2.43
CA GLN A 71 -29.86 -13.56 -1.78
C GLN A 71 -29.77 -13.61 -0.26
N SER A 72 -29.97 -14.79 0.33
CA SER A 72 -29.92 -14.97 1.77
C SER A 72 -28.51 -14.82 2.33
N VAL A 73 -27.49 -15.30 1.62
CA VAL A 73 -26.08 -15.11 2.01
C VAL A 73 -25.71 -13.62 1.99
N ILE A 74 -26.11 -12.89 0.94
CA ILE A 74 -25.88 -11.45 0.84
C ILE A 74 -26.59 -10.71 1.98
N LEU A 75 -27.86 -11.04 2.25
CA LEU A 75 -28.62 -10.41 3.34
C LEU A 75 -27.95 -10.67 4.70
N CYS A 76 -27.52 -11.90 4.98
CA CYS A 76 -26.77 -12.21 6.19
C CYS A 76 -25.50 -11.36 6.30
N SER A 77 -24.70 -11.30 5.23
CA SER A 77 -23.44 -10.57 5.21
C SER A 77 -23.62 -9.08 5.48
N VAL A 78 -24.56 -8.45 4.78
CA VAL A 78 -24.86 -7.01 4.94
C VAL A 78 -25.43 -6.73 6.34
N THR A 79 -26.24 -7.64 6.89
CA THR A 79 -26.78 -7.50 8.26
C THR A 79 -25.69 -7.64 9.31
N ILE A 80 -24.79 -8.61 9.19
CA ILE A 80 -23.63 -8.79 10.09
C ILE A 80 -22.74 -7.54 10.04
N LYS A 81 -22.41 -7.03 8.84
CA LYS A 81 -21.64 -5.79 8.71
C LYS A 81 -22.34 -4.64 9.43
N ARG A 82 -23.65 -4.48 9.26
CA ARG A 82 -24.41 -3.42 9.92
C ARG A 82 -24.37 -3.55 11.44
N ILE A 83 -24.51 -4.76 11.98
CA ILE A 83 -24.39 -5.03 13.41
C ILE A 83 -22.99 -4.62 13.92
N MET A 84 -21.93 -5.05 13.21
CA MET A 84 -20.56 -4.69 13.57
C MET A 84 -20.30 -3.18 13.54
N VAL A 85 -20.91 -2.44 12.60
CA VAL A 85 -20.86 -0.97 12.55
C VAL A 85 -21.53 -0.36 13.78
N ILE A 86 -22.69 -0.85 14.20
CA ILE A 86 -23.37 -0.37 15.41
C ILE A 86 -22.50 -0.63 16.65
N ILE A 87 -21.97 -1.84 16.78
CA ILE A 87 -21.04 -2.22 17.85
C ILE A 87 -19.84 -1.28 17.90
N GLN A 88 -19.24 -0.96 16.75
CA GLN A 88 -18.10 -0.05 16.66
C GLN A 88 -18.45 1.39 17.05
N ASN A 89 -19.59 1.90 16.55
CA ASN A 89 -20.05 3.26 16.86
C ASN A 89 -20.26 3.49 18.36
N HIS A 90 -20.74 2.47 19.07
CA HIS A 90 -20.94 2.52 20.51
C HIS A 90 -19.75 1.99 21.32
N SER A 91 -18.64 1.61 20.66
CA SER A 91 -17.47 0.99 21.32
C SER A 91 -17.85 -0.18 22.24
N TYR A 92 -18.86 -0.96 21.86
CA TYR A 92 -19.35 -2.07 22.66
C TYR A 92 -18.38 -3.27 22.54
N PRO A 93 -17.79 -3.79 23.63
CA PRO A 93 -16.72 -4.76 23.50
C PRO A 93 -17.26 -6.21 23.47
N LEU A 94 -16.97 -6.93 22.39
CA LEU A 94 -17.43 -8.31 22.19
C LEU A 94 -16.78 -9.30 23.16
N SER A 95 -17.46 -10.41 23.46
CA SER A 95 -16.90 -11.56 24.20
C SER A 95 -15.92 -12.34 23.32
N MET A 96 -15.02 -13.11 23.93
CA MET A 96 -14.06 -13.93 23.18
C MET A 96 -14.75 -15.00 22.30
N GLU A 97 -15.82 -15.61 22.81
CA GLU A 97 -16.63 -16.55 22.04
C GLU A 97 -17.26 -15.88 20.81
N CYS A 98 -17.84 -14.70 20.99
CA CYS A 98 -18.43 -13.95 19.88
C CYS A 98 -17.37 -13.58 18.84
N GLN A 99 -16.20 -13.09 19.29
CA GLN A 99 -15.09 -12.77 18.39
C GLN A 99 -14.65 -13.98 17.57
N GLN A 100 -14.55 -15.17 18.18
CA GLN A 100 -14.22 -16.40 17.47
C GLN A 100 -15.26 -16.74 16.40
N ARG A 101 -16.57 -16.68 16.72
CA ARG A 101 -17.63 -16.96 15.75
C ARG A 101 -17.60 -16.00 14.56
N VAL A 102 -17.28 -14.72 14.79
CA VAL A 102 -17.11 -13.72 13.73
C VAL A 102 -15.86 -14.02 12.89
N THR A 103 -14.73 -14.40 13.51
CA THR A 103 -13.52 -14.85 12.79
C THR A 103 -13.85 -16.02 11.87
N ASP A 104 -14.53 -17.04 12.38
CA ASP A 104 -14.89 -18.22 11.60
C ASP A 104 -15.81 -17.86 10.43
N TYR A 105 -16.72 -16.90 10.63
CA TYR A 105 -17.56 -16.36 9.55
C TYR A 105 -16.71 -15.70 8.46
N VAL A 106 -15.78 -14.80 8.82
CA VAL A 106 -14.89 -14.13 7.86
C VAL A 106 -14.12 -15.18 7.04
N PHE A 107 -13.54 -16.18 7.70
CA PHE A 107 -12.72 -17.19 7.04
C PHE A 107 -13.52 -18.13 6.12
N ARG A 108 -14.82 -18.31 6.38
CA ARG A 108 -15.71 -19.01 5.43
C ARG A 108 -16.11 -18.13 4.25
N CYS A 109 -16.31 -16.83 4.49
CA CYS A 109 -16.94 -15.93 3.52
C CYS A 109 -15.96 -15.23 2.57
N TRP A 110 -14.70 -15.10 2.93
CA TRP A 110 -13.74 -14.30 2.17
C TRP A 110 -13.33 -14.89 0.80
N ASP A 111 -13.59 -16.17 0.55
CA ASP A 111 -13.28 -16.89 -0.69
C ASP A 111 -14.55 -17.34 -1.43
N MET A 112 -15.68 -16.70 -1.12
CA MET A 112 -16.93 -16.98 -1.81
C MET A 112 -16.93 -16.38 -3.22
N PRO A 113 -17.64 -16.99 -4.19
CA PRO A 113 -17.79 -16.42 -5.53
C PRO A 113 -18.47 -15.05 -5.56
N MET A 114 -19.17 -14.68 -4.49
CA MET A 114 -19.92 -13.42 -4.38
C MET A 114 -19.01 -12.29 -3.90
N GLU A 115 -18.57 -11.43 -4.82
CA GLU A 115 -17.66 -10.33 -4.49
C GLU A 115 -18.16 -9.42 -3.35
N VAL A 116 -19.48 -9.15 -3.30
CA VAL A 116 -20.07 -8.32 -2.23
C VAL A 116 -19.78 -8.94 -0.86
N VAL A 117 -20.04 -10.24 -0.69
CA VAL A 117 -19.82 -10.95 0.58
C VAL A 117 -18.34 -10.94 0.97
N CYS A 118 -17.46 -11.07 -0.03
CA CYS A 118 -16.02 -10.97 0.13
C CYS A 118 -15.57 -9.58 0.62
N TYR A 119 -16.09 -8.49 0.04
CA TYR A 119 -15.81 -7.13 0.52
C TYR A 119 -16.33 -6.90 1.94
N GLU A 120 -17.54 -7.38 2.21
CA GLU A 120 -18.16 -7.28 3.53
C GLU A 120 -17.37 -8.03 4.60
N ALA A 121 -16.86 -9.23 4.28
CA ALA A 121 -16.01 -10.01 5.19
C ALA A 121 -14.72 -9.28 5.57
N VAL A 122 -14.09 -8.57 4.63
CA VAL A 122 -12.89 -7.75 4.89
C VAL A 122 -13.21 -6.59 5.83
N ASP A 123 -14.33 -5.90 5.62
CA ASP A 123 -14.76 -4.80 6.50
C ASP A 123 -15.09 -5.30 7.91
N ILE A 124 -15.80 -6.43 8.00
CA ILE A 124 -16.11 -7.11 9.27
C ILE A 124 -14.83 -7.51 10.00
N PHE A 125 -13.84 -8.04 9.30
CA PHE A 125 -12.54 -8.38 9.87
C PHE A 125 -11.82 -7.16 10.46
N GLY A 126 -11.79 -6.03 9.73
CA GLY A 126 -11.21 -4.79 10.23
C GLY A 126 -11.90 -4.27 11.49
N MET A 127 -13.24 -4.30 11.50
CA MET A 127 -14.03 -3.91 12.69
C MET A 127 -13.79 -4.85 13.87
N LEU A 128 -13.65 -6.16 13.63
CA LEU A 128 -13.35 -7.14 14.66
C LEU A 128 -12.00 -6.88 15.34
N MET A 129 -10.95 -6.57 14.57
CA MET A 129 -9.63 -6.25 15.13
C MET A 129 -9.65 -4.96 15.96
N ALA A 130 -10.37 -3.94 15.47
CA ALA A 130 -10.57 -2.70 16.23
C ALA A 130 -11.34 -2.97 17.54
N ASN A 131 -12.37 -3.83 17.49
CA ASN A 131 -13.16 -4.20 18.65
C ASN A 131 -12.34 -4.97 19.71
N HIS A 132 -11.52 -5.93 19.29
CA HIS A 132 -10.65 -6.69 20.19
C HIS A 132 -9.71 -5.75 20.99
N SER A 133 -9.22 -4.70 20.35
CA SER A 133 -8.35 -3.68 20.95
C SER A 133 -9.03 -2.83 22.02
N LEU A 134 -10.36 -2.88 22.16
CA LEU A 134 -11.09 -2.26 23.27
C LEU A 134 -10.83 -2.97 24.61
N LYS A 135 -10.62 -4.30 24.59
CA LYS A 135 -10.38 -5.12 25.78
C LYS A 135 -8.92 -5.52 25.95
N CYS A 136 -8.20 -5.76 24.86
CA CYS A 136 -6.82 -6.26 24.91
C CYS A 136 -5.80 -5.12 24.87
N THR A 137 -5.05 -4.94 25.95
CA THR A 137 -4.01 -3.90 26.08
C THR A 137 -2.86 -4.10 25.11
N ASN A 138 -2.42 -5.35 24.89
CA ASN A 138 -1.33 -5.65 23.96
C ASN A 138 -1.73 -5.33 22.51
N CYS A 139 -2.97 -5.66 22.14
CA CYS A 139 -3.47 -5.35 20.81
C CYS A 139 -3.70 -3.85 20.61
N LYS A 140 -4.16 -3.14 21.65
CA LYS A 140 -4.22 -1.67 21.66
C LYS A 140 -2.84 -1.03 21.46
N ALA A 141 -1.79 -1.65 22.01
CA ALA A 141 -0.40 -1.26 21.82
C ALA A 141 0.22 -1.78 20.50
N ARG A 142 -0.57 -2.45 19.65
CA ARG A 142 -0.14 -3.03 18.36
C ARG A 142 0.95 -4.10 18.46
N ILE A 143 1.07 -4.76 19.61
CA ILE A 143 2.07 -5.82 19.84
C ILE A 143 1.55 -7.18 19.39
N GLY A 144 0.25 -7.43 19.58
CA GLY A 144 -0.38 -8.73 19.38
C GLY A 144 -0.62 -9.50 20.69
N CYS A 145 -1.46 -10.52 20.63
CA CYS A 145 -1.81 -11.43 21.72
C CYS A 145 -2.08 -12.83 21.14
N GLU A 146 -2.30 -13.82 22.01
CA GLU A 146 -2.58 -15.21 21.59
C GLU A 146 -3.71 -15.34 20.56
N TRP A 147 -4.78 -14.54 20.69
CA TRP A 147 -5.89 -14.54 19.73
C TRP A 147 -5.45 -14.00 18.36
N SER A 148 -4.73 -12.87 18.33
CA SER A 148 -4.25 -12.30 17.07
C SER A 148 -3.11 -13.13 16.45
N ASP A 149 -2.31 -13.82 17.28
CA ASP A 149 -1.27 -14.75 16.83
C ASP A 149 -1.89 -15.93 16.06
N SER A 150 -2.98 -16.51 16.58
CA SER A 150 -3.73 -17.58 15.92
C SER A 150 -4.28 -17.14 14.55
N ILE A 151 -4.81 -15.91 14.48
CA ILE A 151 -5.31 -15.34 13.22
C ILE A 151 -4.17 -15.07 12.23
N ALA A 152 -3.07 -14.47 12.70
CA ALA A 152 -1.90 -14.18 11.88
C ALA A 152 -1.32 -15.47 11.28
N LYS A 153 -1.21 -16.53 12.08
CA LYS A 153 -0.75 -17.85 11.63
C LYS A 153 -1.60 -18.37 10.47
N GLN A 154 -2.93 -18.36 10.60
CA GLN A 154 -3.83 -18.83 9.54
C GLN A 154 -3.77 -17.95 8.27
N LEU A 155 -3.57 -16.64 8.43
CA LEU A 155 -3.46 -15.72 7.30
C LEU A 155 -2.13 -15.87 6.54
N LEU A 156 -1.04 -16.14 7.25
CA LEU A 156 0.31 -16.34 6.69
C LEU A 156 0.49 -17.75 6.10
N GLU A 157 -0.29 -18.73 6.54
CA GLU A 157 -0.14 -20.12 6.10
C GLU A 157 -0.84 -20.44 4.77
N GLY A 158 -0.06 -20.86 3.78
CA GLY A 158 -0.55 -21.50 2.56
C GLY A 158 -0.79 -20.53 1.40
N LYS A 159 -0.78 -21.09 0.19
CA LYS A 159 -0.99 -20.35 -1.05
C LYS A 159 -2.44 -19.94 -1.19
N SER A 160 -2.67 -18.73 -1.65
CA SER A 160 -4.03 -18.26 -1.92
C SER A 160 -4.09 -17.39 -3.16
N SER A 161 -5.10 -17.64 -3.98
CA SER A 161 -5.48 -16.78 -5.10
C SER A 161 -6.61 -15.81 -4.74
N CYS A 162 -6.94 -15.69 -3.44
CA CYS A 162 -8.10 -14.94 -2.98
C CYS A 162 -7.74 -13.50 -2.59
N ARG A 163 -8.37 -12.53 -3.27
CA ARG A 163 -8.13 -11.09 -3.03
C ARG A 163 -8.45 -10.67 -1.59
N SER A 164 -9.57 -11.14 -1.05
CA SER A 164 -10.08 -10.76 0.27
C SER A 164 -9.15 -11.23 1.37
N ARG A 165 -8.60 -12.44 1.24
CA ARG A 165 -7.60 -12.97 2.17
C ARG A 165 -6.37 -12.06 2.24
N TYR A 166 -5.81 -11.65 1.09
CA TYR A 166 -4.69 -10.71 1.08
C TYR A 166 -5.05 -9.34 1.67
N LYS A 167 -6.30 -8.88 1.51
CA LYS A 167 -6.75 -7.66 2.18
C LYS A 167 -6.81 -7.83 3.70
N CYS A 168 -7.31 -8.96 4.19
CA CYS A 168 -7.30 -9.26 5.63
C CYS A 168 -5.86 -9.39 6.16
N LEU A 169 -4.96 -10.03 5.42
CA LEU A 169 -3.53 -10.06 5.75
C LEU A 169 -2.95 -8.64 5.84
N LEU A 170 -3.19 -7.79 4.84
CA LEU A 170 -2.70 -6.41 4.86
C LEU A 170 -3.27 -5.61 6.05
N LEU A 171 -4.56 -5.78 6.37
CA LEU A 171 -5.16 -5.17 7.57
C LEU A 171 -4.46 -5.67 8.84
N MET A 172 -4.19 -6.98 8.93
CA MET A 172 -3.49 -7.61 10.03
C MET A 172 -2.11 -6.97 10.24
N LEU A 173 -1.32 -6.91 9.18
CA LEU A 173 0.04 -6.34 9.19
C LEU A 173 0.02 -4.85 9.57
N LYS A 174 -0.94 -4.07 9.05
CA LYS A 174 -1.10 -2.65 9.41
C LYS A 174 -1.55 -2.41 10.85
N SER A 175 -2.32 -3.35 11.41
CA SER A 175 -2.82 -3.24 12.78
C SER A 175 -1.75 -3.63 13.80
N TYR A 176 -0.81 -4.50 13.41
CA TYR A 176 0.23 -5.04 14.28
C TYR A 176 1.56 -5.11 13.53
N SER A 177 2.42 -4.11 13.72
CA SER A 177 3.72 -4.03 13.03
C SER A 177 4.65 -5.19 13.36
N THR A 178 4.46 -5.85 14.50
CA THR A 178 5.24 -7.01 14.93
C THR A 178 5.11 -8.20 13.98
N TYR A 179 3.96 -8.38 13.32
CA TYR A 179 3.70 -9.54 12.48
C TYR A 179 4.36 -9.49 11.10
N VAL A 180 4.84 -8.33 10.66
CA VAL A 180 5.58 -8.24 9.39
C VAL A 180 6.88 -9.06 9.44
N LYS A 181 7.45 -9.21 10.65
CA LYS A 181 8.59 -10.12 10.90
C LYS A 181 8.31 -11.57 10.52
N LEU A 182 7.04 -11.97 10.55
CA LEU A 182 6.62 -13.34 10.29
C LEU A 182 6.38 -13.62 8.81
N ILE A 183 6.41 -12.61 7.94
CA ILE A 183 6.43 -12.83 6.49
C ILE A 183 7.73 -13.57 6.16
N ASP A 184 7.61 -14.76 5.58
CA ASP A 184 8.74 -15.57 5.19
C ASP A 184 8.98 -15.50 3.67
N GLN A 185 10.08 -16.11 3.23
CA GLN A 185 10.45 -16.15 1.82
C GLN A 185 9.39 -16.85 0.96
N ALA A 186 8.73 -17.88 1.49
CA ALA A 186 7.72 -18.63 0.76
C ALA A 186 6.49 -17.77 0.44
N LEU A 187 6.05 -16.93 1.39
CA LEU A 187 4.97 -15.99 1.17
C LEU A 187 5.35 -14.89 0.17
N ILE A 188 6.58 -14.37 0.24
CA ILE A 188 7.08 -13.38 -0.73
C ILE A 188 7.04 -13.96 -2.15
N GLU A 189 7.52 -15.18 -2.33
CA GLU A 189 7.50 -15.88 -3.62
C GLU A 189 6.06 -16.12 -4.12
N ASP A 190 5.14 -16.50 -3.23
CA ASP A 190 3.72 -16.68 -3.57
C ASP A 190 3.08 -15.36 -4.05
N ILE A 191 3.34 -14.25 -3.34
CA ILE A 191 2.89 -12.90 -3.70
C ILE A 191 3.38 -12.53 -5.10
N TYR A 192 4.66 -12.71 -5.40
CA TYR A 192 5.21 -12.38 -6.72
C TYR A 192 4.68 -13.32 -7.82
N SER A 193 4.41 -14.59 -7.52
CA SER A 193 3.81 -15.52 -8.48
C SER A 193 2.41 -15.08 -8.94
N HIS A 194 1.69 -14.37 -8.08
CA HIS A 194 0.34 -13.88 -8.33
C HIS A 194 0.28 -12.41 -8.81
N ILE A 195 1.41 -11.71 -8.88
CA ILE A 195 1.44 -10.28 -9.23
C ILE A 195 0.93 -9.98 -10.64
N GLY A 196 0.95 -10.97 -11.56
CA GLY A 196 0.39 -10.81 -12.89
C GLY A 196 -1.15 -10.84 -12.94
N ASN A 197 -1.82 -11.24 -11.86
CA ASN A 197 -3.28 -11.30 -11.81
C ASN A 197 -3.87 -9.89 -11.56
N ALA A 198 -4.65 -9.36 -12.51
CA ALA A 198 -5.22 -8.01 -12.41
C ALA A 198 -6.04 -7.76 -11.13
N THR A 199 -6.74 -8.77 -10.59
CA THR A 199 -7.59 -8.60 -9.40
C THR A 199 -6.79 -8.56 -8.10
N LEU A 200 -5.69 -9.34 -8.03
CA LEU A 200 -4.85 -9.47 -6.83
C LEU A 200 -3.78 -8.39 -6.77
N SER A 201 -3.29 -7.99 -7.93
CA SER A 201 -2.00 -7.32 -8.00
C SER A 201 -1.97 -5.94 -7.35
N VAL A 202 -3.13 -5.29 -7.15
CA VAL A 202 -3.24 -4.08 -6.32
C VAL A 202 -2.92 -4.39 -4.86
N VAL A 203 -3.63 -5.35 -4.25
CA VAL A 203 -3.43 -5.65 -2.82
C VAL A 203 -2.05 -6.28 -2.57
N LEU A 204 -1.55 -7.09 -3.50
CA LEU A 204 -0.21 -7.67 -3.42
C LEU A 204 0.89 -6.60 -3.43
N SER A 205 0.75 -5.57 -4.27
CA SER A 205 1.68 -4.43 -4.26
C SER A 205 1.59 -3.60 -2.99
N ASP A 206 0.40 -3.46 -2.40
CA ASP A 206 0.26 -2.79 -1.10
C ASP A 206 0.96 -3.57 0.02
N ILE A 207 0.92 -4.91 -0.01
CA ILE A 207 1.66 -5.78 0.92
C ILE A 207 3.17 -5.63 0.72
N ILE A 208 3.66 -5.71 -0.52
CA ILE A 208 5.09 -5.51 -0.84
C ILE A 208 5.56 -4.13 -0.35
N SER A 209 4.74 -3.11 -0.58
CA SER A 209 5.07 -1.74 -0.12
C SER A 209 5.18 -1.66 1.39
N PHE A 210 4.23 -2.29 2.09
CA PHE A 210 4.21 -2.30 3.55
C PHE A 210 5.37 -3.11 4.14
N ASP A 211 5.69 -4.28 3.58
CA ASP A 211 6.82 -5.10 4.04
C ASP A 211 8.15 -4.35 3.90
N LEU A 212 8.38 -3.70 2.77
CA LEU A 212 9.61 -2.93 2.54
C LEU A 212 9.72 -1.65 3.40
N GLU A 213 8.59 -1.05 3.77
CA GLU A 213 8.56 0.10 4.69
C GLU A 213 9.00 -0.32 6.10
N GLU A 214 8.51 -1.48 6.58
CA GLU A 214 8.76 -1.97 7.93
C GLU A 214 10.05 -2.81 8.04
N PHE A 215 10.48 -3.49 6.97
CA PHE A 215 11.65 -4.39 6.90
C PHE A 215 12.57 -4.07 5.73
N PRO A 216 13.36 -3.00 5.81
CA PRO A 216 14.27 -2.59 4.74
C PRO A 216 15.36 -3.62 4.42
N ASP A 217 15.68 -4.52 5.35
CA ASP A 217 16.69 -5.56 5.12
C ASP A 217 16.30 -6.55 4.00
N ARG A 218 15.00 -6.72 3.74
CA ARG A 218 14.46 -7.57 2.65
C ARG A 218 14.50 -6.89 1.28
N TRP A 219 15.03 -5.67 1.23
CA TRP A 219 15.14 -4.89 0.01
C TRP A 219 15.73 -5.69 -1.15
N GLY A 220 16.90 -6.31 -0.95
CA GLY A 220 17.57 -7.12 -1.98
C GLY A 220 16.68 -8.24 -2.56
N ASP A 221 15.93 -8.93 -1.70
CA ASP A 221 15.05 -10.03 -2.10
C ASP A 221 13.88 -9.54 -2.95
N HIS A 222 13.23 -8.43 -2.56
CA HIS A 222 12.18 -7.82 -3.37
C HIS A 222 12.71 -7.31 -4.70
N ILE A 223 13.90 -6.69 -4.73
CA ILE A 223 14.54 -6.22 -5.97
C ILE A 223 14.78 -7.39 -6.94
N ASN A 224 15.33 -8.50 -6.46
CA ASN A 224 15.56 -9.70 -7.28
C ASN A 224 14.26 -10.28 -7.85
N ASN A 225 13.20 -10.36 -7.04
CA ASN A 225 11.89 -10.81 -7.49
C ASN A 225 11.26 -9.87 -8.54
N ILE A 226 11.38 -8.55 -8.36
CA ILE A 226 10.90 -7.55 -9.33
C ILE A 226 11.65 -7.70 -10.66
N LEU A 227 12.98 -7.83 -10.63
CA LEU A 227 13.80 -8.04 -11.82
C LEU A 227 13.38 -9.33 -12.56
N THR A 228 13.14 -10.41 -11.82
CA THR A 228 12.65 -11.68 -12.37
C THR A 228 11.27 -11.50 -13.04
N CYS A 229 10.36 -10.75 -12.41
CA CYS A 229 9.06 -10.44 -13.00
C CYS A 229 9.16 -9.55 -14.26
N LEU A 230 10.10 -8.61 -14.30
CA LEU A 230 10.35 -7.76 -15.47
C LEU A 230 10.97 -8.54 -16.63
N ALA A 231 11.79 -9.56 -16.35
CA ALA A 231 12.38 -10.46 -17.33
C ALA A 231 11.39 -11.55 -17.80
N SER A 232 10.25 -11.71 -17.13
CA SER A 232 9.23 -12.71 -17.48
C SER A 232 8.70 -12.56 -18.91
N GLU A 233 8.48 -13.67 -19.60
CA GLU A 233 7.82 -13.69 -20.91
C GLU A 233 6.35 -13.25 -20.83
N SER A 234 5.73 -13.34 -19.65
CA SER A 234 4.33 -12.95 -19.44
C SER A 234 4.14 -11.44 -19.48
N ASN A 235 3.43 -10.97 -20.50
CA ASN A 235 3.03 -9.55 -20.61
C ASN A 235 2.26 -9.04 -19.39
N ASN A 236 1.42 -9.89 -18.77
CA ASN A 236 0.60 -9.51 -17.62
C ASN A 236 1.44 -9.30 -16.36
N VAL A 237 2.45 -10.16 -16.14
CA VAL A 237 3.39 -9.99 -15.02
C VAL A 237 4.22 -8.74 -15.22
N ARG A 238 4.79 -8.56 -16.43
CA ARG A 238 5.55 -7.36 -16.76
C ARG A 238 4.71 -6.09 -16.62
N SER A 239 3.49 -6.06 -17.15
CA SER A 239 2.63 -4.87 -17.08
C SER A 239 2.20 -4.57 -15.65
N ALA A 240 1.87 -5.58 -14.85
CA ALA A 240 1.46 -5.40 -13.46
C ALA A 240 2.56 -4.77 -12.59
N ILE A 241 3.83 -5.15 -12.81
CA ILE A 241 4.99 -4.53 -12.15
C ILE A 241 5.24 -3.12 -12.72
N LYS A 242 5.11 -2.92 -14.04
CA LYS A 242 5.32 -1.61 -14.69
C LYS A 242 4.30 -0.55 -14.23
N VAL A 243 3.02 -0.95 -14.08
CA VAL A 243 1.89 -0.06 -13.75
C VAL A 243 1.90 0.38 -12.28
N ARG A 244 2.51 -0.40 -11.38
CA ARG A 244 2.44 -0.12 -9.95
C ARG A 244 3.64 0.67 -9.47
N LEU A 245 3.41 1.98 -9.46
CA LEU A 245 4.03 3.03 -8.62
C LEU A 245 4.56 2.58 -7.25
N ALA A 246 4.08 1.50 -6.65
CA ALA A 246 4.59 0.91 -5.41
C ALA A 246 6.10 0.65 -5.46
N ALA A 247 6.61 -0.06 -6.47
CA ALA A 247 8.05 -0.30 -6.62
C ALA A 247 8.84 1.01 -6.82
N TRP A 248 8.24 2.00 -7.48
CA TRP A 248 8.82 3.32 -7.66
C TRP A 248 8.86 4.17 -6.38
N LEU A 249 7.78 4.15 -5.60
CA LEU A 249 7.71 4.82 -4.31
C LEU A 249 8.70 4.19 -3.35
N LEU A 250 8.87 2.87 -3.37
CA LEU A 250 9.88 2.16 -2.59
C LEU A 250 11.32 2.58 -2.97
N LEU A 251 11.64 2.65 -4.27
CA LEU A 251 12.97 3.09 -4.77
C LEU A 251 13.27 4.55 -4.41
N SER A 252 12.25 5.40 -4.47
CA SER A 252 12.40 6.84 -4.21
C SER A 252 12.22 7.25 -2.75
N GLU A 253 11.54 6.44 -1.94
CA GLU A 253 11.27 6.67 -0.52
C GLU A 253 12.02 5.70 0.40
N HIS A 254 13.18 5.19 -0.03
CA HIS A 254 14.07 4.40 0.85
C HIS A 254 14.11 5.00 2.28
N PRO A 255 13.77 4.23 3.33
CA PRO A 255 13.51 4.75 4.68
C PRO A 255 14.72 5.47 5.27
N GLN A 256 15.93 5.08 4.88
CA GLN A 256 17.13 5.87 5.09
C GLN A 256 17.37 6.78 3.88
N ARG A 257 16.95 8.05 3.99
CA ARG A 257 17.10 9.06 2.92
C ARG A 257 18.54 9.29 2.48
N THR A 258 19.50 8.92 3.31
CA THR A 258 20.95 9.05 3.12
C THR A 258 21.62 7.77 2.63
N HIS A 259 20.90 6.66 2.50
CA HIS A 259 21.47 5.40 2.03
C HIS A 259 21.81 5.52 0.54
N ALA A 260 23.01 5.06 0.18
CA ALA A 260 23.46 5.01 -1.19
C ALA A 260 22.67 3.97 -1.99
N LEU A 261 22.28 4.33 -3.21
CA LEU A 261 21.66 3.38 -4.12
C LEU A 261 22.72 2.46 -4.71
N SER A 262 22.43 1.17 -4.74
CA SER A 262 23.23 0.14 -5.40
C SER A 262 23.00 0.15 -6.92
N GLN A 263 23.83 -0.60 -7.66
CA GLN A 263 23.65 -0.78 -9.11
C GLN A 263 22.27 -1.36 -9.45
N ASN A 264 21.81 -2.35 -8.68
CA ASN A 264 20.51 -2.99 -8.88
C ASN A 264 19.34 -2.00 -8.69
N ASP A 265 19.45 -1.09 -7.71
CA ASP A 265 18.45 -0.06 -7.47
C ASP A 265 18.34 0.89 -8.66
N LEU A 266 19.50 1.35 -9.15
CA LEU A 266 19.55 2.22 -10.31
C LEU A 266 19.03 1.52 -11.57
N ASP A 267 19.34 0.24 -11.78
CA ASP A 267 18.83 -0.53 -12.93
C ASP A 267 17.32 -0.72 -12.90
N LEU A 268 16.74 -0.92 -11.72
CA LEU A 268 15.28 -0.93 -11.57
C LEU A 268 14.66 0.43 -11.85
N ILE A 269 15.28 1.51 -11.36
CA ILE A 269 14.84 2.87 -11.68
C ILE A 269 14.93 3.10 -13.19
N ARG A 270 15.99 2.64 -13.86
CA ARG A 270 16.13 2.70 -15.34
C ARG A 270 15.00 1.96 -16.04
N ALA A 271 14.76 0.71 -15.67
CA ALA A 271 13.71 -0.12 -16.25
C ALA A 271 12.31 0.47 -16.02
N PHE A 272 12.06 1.02 -14.82
CA PHE A 272 10.81 1.66 -14.48
C PHE A 272 10.57 2.91 -15.34
N ILE A 273 11.56 3.80 -15.46
CA ILE A 273 11.42 5.02 -16.27
C ILE A 273 11.20 4.66 -17.74
N LEU A 274 11.99 3.73 -18.30
CA LEU A 274 11.83 3.23 -19.68
C LEU A 274 10.39 2.80 -19.99
N THR A 275 9.77 2.12 -19.04
CA THR A 275 8.45 1.51 -19.22
C THR A 275 7.30 2.44 -18.91
N ASN A 276 7.55 3.54 -18.17
CA ASN A 276 6.57 4.55 -17.80
C ASN A 276 6.70 5.85 -18.61
N MET A 277 7.57 5.91 -19.62
CA MET A 277 7.71 7.08 -20.48
C MET A 277 6.37 7.50 -21.11
N THR A 278 5.48 6.56 -21.42
CA THR A 278 4.19 6.82 -22.07
C THR A 278 3.02 7.03 -21.09
N GLU A 279 3.27 7.14 -19.79
CA GLU A 279 2.23 7.25 -18.77
C GLU A 279 1.29 8.44 -19.02
N GLN A 280 -0.02 8.18 -18.98
CA GLN A 280 -1.05 9.15 -19.33
C GLN A 280 -1.62 9.89 -18.11
N SER A 281 -1.58 9.29 -16.92
CA SER A 281 -2.09 9.90 -15.70
C SER A 281 -1.16 11.01 -15.18
N PRO A 282 -1.62 12.26 -15.08
CA PRO A 282 -0.81 13.36 -14.55
C PRO A 282 -0.38 13.13 -13.09
N ALA A 283 -1.25 12.55 -12.26
CA ALA A 283 -0.96 12.26 -10.86
C ALA A 283 0.16 11.21 -10.72
N VAL A 284 0.14 10.18 -11.58
CA VAL A 284 1.20 9.17 -11.64
C VAL A 284 2.51 9.79 -12.09
N ARG A 285 2.49 10.58 -13.17
CA ARG A 285 3.68 11.31 -13.66
C ARG A 285 4.30 12.18 -12.58
N GLN A 286 3.51 12.92 -11.82
CA GLN A 286 4.02 13.74 -10.72
C GLN A 286 4.70 12.93 -9.62
N LYS A 287 4.14 11.77 -9.25
CA LYS A 287 4.78 10.85 -8.29
C LYS A 287 6.09 10.28 -8.83
N ILE A 288 6.13 9.95 -10.13
CA ILE A 288 7.35 9.52 -10.81
C ILE A 288 8.43 10.61 -10.70
N LEU A 289 8.10 11.83 -11.08
CA LEU A 289 9.04 12.96 -11.04
C LEU A 289 9.47 13.31 -9.61
N ALA A 290 8.56 13.25 -8.63
CA ALA A 290 8.89 13.45 -7.22
C ALA A 290 9.90 12.40 -6.71
N GLY A 291 9.81 11.17 -7.22
CA GLY A 291 10.77 10.14 -6.86
C GLY A 291 12.16 10.35 -7.48
N LEU A 292 12.21 10.81 -8.74
CA LEU A 292 13.47 11.11 -9.43
C LEU A 292 14.23 12.22 -8.72
N ARG A 293 13.52 13.27 -8.28
CA ARG A 293 14.07 14.34 -7.44
C ARG A 293 14.81 13.82 -6.21
N LYS A 294 14.19 12.89 -5.49
CA LYS A 294 14.81 12.28 -4.30
C LYS A 294 16.09 11.52 -4.65
N VAL A 295 16.11 10.80 -5.79
CA VAL A 295 17.31 10.09 -6.28
C VAL A 295 18.44 11.07 -6.61
N TYR A 296 18.14 12.17 -7.28
CA TYR A 296 19.12 13.22 -7.61
C TYR A 296 19.66 13.91 -6.35
N CYS A 297 18.80 14.19 -5.38
CA CYS A 297 19.21 14.74 -4.09
C CYS A 297 20.15 13.81 -3.32
N ARG A 298 19.98 12.47 -3.38
CA ARG A 298 20.90 11.50 -2.74
C ARG A 298 22.32 11.56 -3.30
N ARG A 299 22.46 11.66 -4.62
CA ARG A 299 23.76 11.88 -5.27
C ARG A 299 24.43 13.15 -4.74
N PHE A 300 23.66 14.24 -4.61
CA PHE A 300 24.18 15.51 -4.13
C PHE A 300 24.68 15.41 -2.68
N PHE A 301 23.91 14.74 -1.81
CA PHE A 301 24.33 14.45 -0.44
C PHE A 301 25.65 13.65 -0.39
N LEU A 302 25.81 12.63 -1.24
CA LEU A 302 27.04 11.83 -1.31
C LEU A 302 28.27 12.66 -1.70
N ILE A 303 28.13 13.56 -2.68
CA ILE A 303 29.22 14.47 -3.09
C ILE A 303 29.62 15.39 -1.93
N LEU A 304 28.63 15.90 -1.18
CA LEU A 304 28.89 16.73 0.00
C LEU A 304 29.55 15.95 1.15
N SER A 305 29.13 14.70 1.39
CA SER A 305 29.66 13.88 2.48
C SER A 305 31.06 13.33 2.21
N SER A 306 31.37 12.96 0.96
CA SER A 306 32.67 12.36 0.60
C SER A 306 33.80 13.39 0.47
N THR A 307 33.49 14.66 0.20
CA THR A 307 34.50 15.69 -0.03
C THR A 307 34.85 16.51 1.22
N GLY A 308 34.07 16.43 2.30
CA GLY A 308 34.31 17.21 3.53
C GLY A 308 34.40 18.74 3.29
N LEU A 309 33.93 19.21 2.13
CA LEU A 309 34.26 20.51 1.59
C LEU A 309 33.02 21.39 1.51
N ASN A 310 33.20 22.62 2.01
CA ASN A 310 32.24 23.70 1.91
C ASN A 310 31.93 23.98 0.43
N MET A 311 30.65 24.22 0.12
CA MET A 311 30.05 24.30 -1.22
C MET A 311 30.74 25.27 -2.22
N GLN A 312 31.62 26.14 -1.73
CA GLN A 312 32.44 27.07 -2.51
C GLN A 312 33.61 26.43 -3.27
N ILE A 313 34.15 25.29 -2.81
CA ILE A 313 35.38 24.71 -3.37
C ILE A 313 35.07 23.79 -4.57
N LEU A 314 33.94 23.07 -4.53
CA LEU A 314 33.43 22.27 -5.67
C LEU A 314 33.17 23.10 -6.93
N ALA A 315 32.72 24.34 -6.78
CA ALA A 315 32.52 25.27 -7.90
C ALA A 315 33.84 25.69 -8.59
N ARG A 316 34.96 25.68 -7.86
CA ARG A 316 36.30 25.96 -8.40
C ARG A 316 36.98 24.70 -8.95
N MET A 317 36.67 23.52 -8.40
CA MET A 317 37.29 22.25 -8.81
C MET A 317 36.58 21.58 -10.01
N ALA A 318 35.35 21.97 -10.34
CA ALA A 318 34.68 21.53 -11.57
C ALA A 318 35.39 22.00 -12.87
N GLU A 319 36.29 22.99 -12.77
CA GLU A 319 37.15 23.43 -13.88
C GLU A 319 38.38 22.54 -14.07
N THR A 320 38.64 21.59 -13.16
CA THR A 320 39.76 20.64 -13.21
C THR A 320 39.24 19.25 -12.85
N SER A 321 38.57 18.60 -13.81
CA SER A 321 37.77 17.37 -13.66
C SER A 321 38.50 16.10 -13.19
N GLU A 322 39.72 16.22 -12.68
CA GLU A 322 40.58 15.09 -12.29
C GLU A 322 40.94 15.10 -10.80
N GLN A 323 40.71 16.20 -10.08
CA GLN A 323 41.15 16.35 -8.68
C GLN A 323 40.08 16.07 -7.62
N VAL A 324 38.83 15.80 -8.01
CA VAL A 324 37.70 15.55 -7.07
C VAL A 324 37.74 14.13 -6.46
N LEU A 325 38.56 13.21 -6.98
CA LEU A 325 38.55 11.79 -6.59
C LEU A 325 39.65 11.42 -5.58
N LYS A 326 39.94 12.29 -4.60
CA LYS A 326 40.77 11.93 -3.42
C LYS A 326 39.94 11.46 -2.22
N GLY A 327 38.77 10.87 -2.49
CA GLY A 327 37.97 10.13 -1.51
C GLY A 327 38.38 8.65 -1.46
N LYS A 328 37.88 7.88 -0.50
CA LYS A 328 38.05 6.42 -0.46
C LYS A 328 37.51 5.82 -1.77
N ASP A 329 38.16 4.78 -2.31
CA ASP A 329 37.81 4.15 -3.61
C ASP A 329 36.29 3.86 -3.76
N GLU A 330 35.62 3.46 -2.67
CA GLU A 330 34.19 3.18 -2.65
C GLU A 330 33.30 4.40 -2.98
N ASP A 331 33.71 5.61 -2.59
CA ASP A 331 32.96 6.84 -2.89
C ASP A 331 33.11 7.26 -4.36
N VAL A 332 34.28 6.98 -4.95
CA VAL A 332 34.59 7.26 -6.36
C VAL A 332 33.73 6.39 -7.28
N GLU A 333 33.72 5.08 -7.03
CA GLU A 333 32.90 4.13 -7.79
C GLU A 333 31.40 4.45 -7.65
N ARG A 334 30.96 4.87 -6.46
CA ARG A 334 29.58 5.28 -6.23
C ARG A 334 29.20 6.56 -6.99
N VAL A 335 30.06 7.59 -7.02
CA VAL A 335 29.80 8.80 -7.81
C VAL A 335 29.70 8.50 -9.31
N LYS A 336 30.54 7.57 -9.80
CA LYS A 336 30.51 7.06 -11.18
C LYS A 336 29.19 6.35 -11.49
N LEU A 337 28.75 5.46 -10.60
CA LEU A 337 27.45 4.76 -10.68
C LEU A 337 26.28 5.74 -10.92
N TYR A 338 26.20 6.80 -10.11
CA TYR A 338 25.17 7.82 -10.25
C TYR A 338 25.34 8.67 -11.53
N ASN A 339 26.57 8.89 -12.00
CA ASN A 339 26.84 9.65 -13.23
C ASN A 339 26.32 8.89 -14.45
N ASP A 340 26.59 7.58 -14.49
CA ASP A 340 26.16 6.70 -15.57
C ASP A 340 24.63 6.59 -15.58
N PHE A 341 24.01 6.53 -14.39
CA PHE A 341 22.56 6.58 -14.26
C PHE A 341 21.96 7.91 -14.77
N ILE A 342 22.49 9.05 -14.34
CA ILE A 342 22.01 10.37 -14.79
C ILE A 342 22.17 10.53 -16.31
N SER A 343 23.33 10.13 -16.84
CA SER A 343 23.61 10.17 -18.28
C SER A 343 22.61 9.32 -19.05
N PHE A 344 22.30 8.11 -18.56
CA PHE A 344 21.26 7.26 -19.14
C PHE A 344 19.89 7.96 -19.17
N ILE A 345 19.45 8.55 -18.05
CA ILE A 345 18.13 9.19 -17.95
C ILE A 345 18.03 10.38 -18.92
N LEU A 346 19.08 11.19 -19.04
CA LEU A 346 19.12 12.31 -19.97
C LEU A 346 19.09 11.83 -21.42
N SER A 347 19.91 10.85 -21.79
CA SER A 347 19.89 10.26 -23.13
C SER A 347 18.51 9.73 -23.48
N LEU A 348 17.89 8.96 -22.58
CA LEU A 348 16.53 8.45 -22.76
C LEU A 348 15.50 9.58 -22.93
N ALA A 349 15.60 10.66 -22.15
CA ALA A 349 14.69 11.79 -22.25
C ALA A 349 14.84 12.48 -23.62
N PHE A 350 16.07 12.78 -24.06
CA PHE A 350 16.32 13.40 -25.37
C PHE A 350 15.88 12.51 -26.54
N ASP A 351 16.18 11.21 -26.51
CA ASP A 351 15.72 10.26 -27.54
C ASP A 351 14.19 10.20 -27.63
N SER A 352 13.52 10.40 -26.49
CA SER A 352 12.07 10.41 -26.36
C SER A 352 11.40 11.70 -26.85
N LEU A 353 12.18 12.72 -27.25
CA LEU A 353 11.68 13.95 -27.90
C LEU A 353 11.65 13.85 -29.43
N SER A 354 12.06 12.72 -30.00
CA SER A 354 12.07 12.49 -31.45
C SER A 354 10.68 12.65 -32.09
N SER A 355 10.68 12.99 -33.39
CA SER A 355 9.46 13.26 -34.18
C SER A 355 8.49 12.08 -34.27
N GLY A 356 8.96 10.85 -34.01
CA GLY A 356 8.13 9.63 -33.95
C GLY A 356 7.54 9.31 -32.57
N ALA A 357 7.95 10.00 -31.49
CA ALA A 357 7.43 9.74 -30.15
C ALA A 357 6.02 10.33 -29.96
N ASN A 358 5.15 9.62 -29.22
CA ASN A 358 3.81 10.10 -28.89
C ASN A 358 3.83 11.24 -27.86
N PHE A 359 2.71 11.96 -27.73
CA PHE A 359 2.58 13.12 -26.86
C PHE A 359 2.96 12.83 -25.40
N SER A 360 2.43 11.75 -24.81
CA SER A 360 2.71 11.38 -23.42
C SER A 360 4.21 11.14 -23.18
N ARG A 361 4.88 10.47 -24.12
CA ARG A 361 6.33 10.22 -24.10
C ARG A 361 7.14 11.51 -24.13
N ARG A 362 6.80 12.44 -25.01
CA ARG A 362 7.46 13.75 -25.09
C ARG A 362 7.23 14.56 -23.82
N MET A 363 6.00 14.56 -23.29
CA MET A 363 5.67 15.27 -22.06
C MET A 363 6.43 14.73 -20.85
N MET A 364 6.54 13.41 -20.71
CA MET A 364 7.35 12.81 -19.64
C MET A 364 8.82 13.19 -19.80
N ALA A 365 9.38 13.08 -21.01
CA ALA A 365 10.76 13.47 -21.30
C ALA A 365 11.06 14.92 -20.93
N LEU A 366 10.20 15.86 -21.36
CA LEU A 366 10.32 17.27 -20.99
C LEU A 366 10.25 17.46 -19.48
N SER A 367 9.36 16.75 -18.80
CA SER A 367 9.22 16.84 -17.35
C SER A 367 10.44 16.30 -16.60
N ILE A 368 11.07 15.23 -17.09
CA ILE A 368 12.32 14.69 -16.55
C ILE A 368 13.46 15.70 -16.74
N ILE A 369 13.60 16.27 -17.93
CA ILE A 369 14.60 17.31 -18.20
C ILE A 369 14.36 18.52 -17.30
N GLN A 370 13.11 18.97 -17.16
CA GLN A 370 12.73 20.06 -16.26
C GLN A 370 13.04 19.72 -14.80
N CYS A 371 12.78 18.50 -14.37
CA CYS A 371 13.06 18.02 -13.02
C CYS A 371 14.56 18.18 -12.67
N MET A 372 15.44 17.83 -13.61
CA MET A 372 16.89 17.97 -13.46
C MET A 372 17.37 19.44 -13.58
N LEU A 373 16.61 20.27 -14.28
CA LEU A 373 16.88 21.70 -14.48
C LEU A 373 16.50 22.58 -13.28
N VAL A 374 15.37 22.26 -12.66
CA VAL A 374 14.65 23.16 -11.74
C VAL A 374 14.99 22.90 -10.28
N GLU A 375 15.52 21.72 -9.92
CA GLU A 375 15.89 21.42 -8.53
C GLU A 375 16.86 22.46 -7.94
N ASP A 376 16.40 23.19 -6.92
CA ASP A 376 17.16 24.22 -6.23
C ASP A 376 18.39 23.65 -5.49
N SER A 377 18.38 22.35 -5.15
CA SER A 377 19.53 21.61 -4.63
C SER A 377 20.71 21.53 -5.61
N LEU A 378 20.46 21.76 -6.90
CA LEU A 378 21.46 21.86 -7.96
C LEU A 378 21.80 23.31 -8.32
N LYS A 379 21.44 24.29 -7.50
CA LYS A 379 21.82 25.71 -7.67
C LYS A 379 22.85 26.09 -6.61
N ALA A 380 24.07 26.44 -7.04
CA ALA A 380 25.05 27.10 -6.18
C ALA A 380 25.13 28.58 -6.58
N ASN A 381 24.86 29.49 -5.65
CA ASN A 381 24.97 30.95 -5.83
C ASN A 381 24.27 31.50 -7.09
N GLY A 382 23.02 31.07 -7.35
CA GLY A 382 22.25 31.55 -8.51
C GLY A 382 22.68 30.98 -9.86
N LYS A 383 23.68 30.08 -9.92
CA LYS A 383 24.03 29.31 -11.12
C LYS A 383 23.54 27.88 -10.99
N SER A 384 22.72 27.43 -11.94
CA SER A 384 22.30 26.03 -12.03
C SER A 384 23.48 25.15 -12.46
N TRP A 385 23.81 24.11 -11.70
CA TRP A 385 24.77 23.07 -12.09
C TRP A 385 24.40 22.39 -13.41
N PHE A 386 23.17 22.56 -13.90
CA PHE A 386 22.76 22.19 -15.25
C PHE A 386 23.65 22.78 -16.35
N SER A 387 24.16 24.02 -16.24
CA SER A 387 25.05 24.56 -17.29
C SER A 387 26.39 23.83 -17.32
N TYR A 388 26.90 23.43 -16.15
CA TYR A 388 28.11 22.64 -16.01
C TYR A 388 27.89 21.19 -16.44
N PHE A 389 26.77 20.58 -16.04
CA PHE A 389 26.41 19.22 -16.41
C PHE A 389 26.15 19.10 -17.92
N MET A 390 25.42 20.03 -18.52
CA MET A 390 25.22 20.09 -19.97
C MET A 390 26.52 20.41 -20.71
N SER A 391 27.37 21.30 -20.19
CA SER A 391 28.69 21.54 -20.79
C SER A 391 29.57 20.28 -20.74
N ALA A 392 29.56 19.51 -19.65
CA ALA A 392 30.30 18.26 -19.52
C ALA A 392 29.68 17.13 -20.37
N PHE A 393 28.34 17.02 -20.41
CA PHE A 393 27.59 16.05 -21.19
C PHE A 393 27.71 16.30 -22.70
N PHE A 394 27.63 17.56 -23.14
CA PHE A 394 27.94 17.93 -24.52
C PHE A 394 29.41 17.67 -24.85
N ARG A 395 30.36 18.00 -23.97
CA ARG A 395 31.77 17.64 -24.19
C ARG A 395 31.96 16.13 -24.32
N PHE A 396 31.32 15.33 -23.48
CA PHE A 396 31.39 13.86 -23.53
C PHE A 396 30.74 13.27 -24.79
N LEU A 397 29.55 13.75 -25.18
CA LEU A 397 28.87 13.33 -26.41
C LEU A 397 29.60 13.77 -27.69
N PHE A 398 30.20 14.97 -27.70
CA PHE A 398 30.98 15.44 -28.85
C PHE A 398 32.36 14.78 -28.94
N TYR A 399 32.99 14.40 -27.82
CA TYR A 399 34.27 13.67 -27.86
C TYR A 399 34.14 12.20 -28.26
N GLN A 400 32.99 11.56 -28.08
CA GLN A 400 32.77 10.16 -28.50
C GLN A 400 32.12 10.00 -29.88
N ARG A 401 31.79 11.08 -30.60
CA ARG A 401 31.15 11.04 -31.93
C ARG A 401 31.95 11.69 -33.07
N ILE A 402 33.28 11.77 -32.93
CA ILE A 402 34.17 12.16 -34.03
C ILE A 402 35.05 10.96 -34.40
N PRO A 403 34.86 10.30 -35.56
CA PRO A 403 35.97 9.99 -36.43
C PRO A 403 36.51 11.25 -37.11
#